data_AF-A0A3D1QEJ5-F1
#
_entry.id   AF-A0A3D1QEJ5-F1
#
_cell.length_a   1.000
_cell.length_b   1.000
_cell.length_c   1.000
_cell.angle_alpha   90.00
_cell.angle_beta   90.00
_cell.angle_gamma   90.00
#
_symmetry.space_group_name_H-M   'P 1'
#
loop_
_entity.id
_entity.type
_entity.pdbx_description
1 polymer ?
#
loop_
_entity_poly.entity_id
_entity_poly.type
_entity_poly.pdbx_seq_one_letter_code
_entity_poly.pdbx_strand_id
1 'polypeptide(L)'
;NDSKATNPDSVMKALDAFQQPIILIAGGRNKGSKFDQLAALVKQKVKALILLGEARNEIRQAVMDVDFQNIYEVDTLEAAVNQARQLARSGDVVLLSPACASWD
;
A
#
# COMPACT_ATOMS: atom_id res chain seq x y z
N ASN A 1 11.98 -1.82 5.25
CA ASN A 1 11.27 -3.09 5.48
C ASN A 1 10.57 -2.95 6.82
N ASP A 2 9.27 -2.65 6.79
CA ASP A 2 8.44 -2.54 8.00
C ASP A 2 7.39 -3.67 8.01
N SER A 3 7.87 -4.91 7.87
CA SER A 3 7.04 -6.13 7.93
C SER A 3 6.41 -6.39 9.30
N LYS A 4 6.63 -5.51 10.28
CA LYS A 4 5.96 -5.52 11.60
C LYS A 4 4.87 -4.46 11.76
N ALA A 5 4.59 -3.66 10.73
CA ALA A 5 3.43 -2.76 10.69
C ALA A 5 2.12 -3.55 10.58
N THR A 6 1.71 -4.23 11.65
CA THR A 6 0.46 -5.01 11.70
C THR A 6 -0.77 -4.14 12.00
N ASN A 7 -0.64 -2.81 12.00
CA ASN A 7 -1.71 -1.84 12.23
C ASN A 7 -1.67 -0.68 11.22
N PRO A 8 -2.85 -0.15 10.79
CA PRO A 8 -2.94 1.01 9.91
C PRO A 8 -2.12 2.22 10.40
N ASP A 9 -2.03 2.43 11.72
CA ASP A 9 -1.25 3.51 12.35
C ASP A 9 0.24 3.53 11.98
N SER A 10 0.87 2.35 11.82
CA SER A 10 2.29 2.28 11.43
C SER A 10 2.47 2.70 9.97
N VAL A 11 1.52 2.35 9.10
CA VAL A 11 1.51 2.81 7.70
C VAL A 11 1.40 4.34 7.67
N MET A 12 0.54 4.93 8.50
CA MET A 12 0.35 6.40 8.54
C MET A 12 1.65 7.13 8.90
N LYS A 13 2.34 6.66 9.95
CA LYS A 13 3.63 7.25 10.36
C LYS A 13 4.72 7.10 9.31
N ALA A 14 4.77 5.95 8.63
CA ALA A 14 5.72 5.73 7.55
C ALA A 14 5.44 6.68 6.38
N LEU A 15 4.18 6.89 6.00
CA LEU A 15 3.79 7.84 4.96
C LEU A 15 4.05 9.30 5.36
N ASP A 16 3.95 9.64 6.65
CA ASP A 16 4.30 10.97 7.16
C ASP A 16 5.80 11.28 7.15
N ALA A 17 6.65 10.27 7.22
CA ALA A 17 8.09 10.45 7.25
C ALA A 17 8.73 10.84 5.90
N PHE A 18 8.02 10.63 4.79
CA PHE A 18 8.53 10.92 3.45
C PHE A 18 7.84 12.13 2.82
N GLN A 19 8.64 13.00 2.21
CA GLN A 19 8.14 14.13 1.41
C GLN A 19 8.13 13.81 -0.10
N GLN A 20 8.77 12.72 -0.49
CA GLN A 20 8.88 12.24 -1.86
C GLN A 20 7.63 11.45 -2.28
N PRO A 21 7.32 11.33 -3.58
CA PRO A 21 6.25 10.48 -4.07
C PRO A 21 6.48 9.01 -3.68
N ILE A 22 5.45 8.37 -3.16
CA ILE A 22 5.53 7.01 -2.61
C ILE A 22 4.88 6.01 -3.55
N ILE A 23 5.56 4.90 -3.83
CA ILE A 23 4.95 3.68 -4.37
C ILE A 23 4.70 2.76 -3.18
N LEU A 24 3.43 2.53 -2.87
CA LEU A 24 3.04 1.70 -1.73
C LEU A 24 2.72 0.30 -2.19
N ILE A 25 3.38 -0.69 -1.62
CA ILE A 25 3.00 -2.10 -1.69
C ILE A 25 2.22 -2.43 -0.40
N ALA A 26 0.93 -2.71 -0.55
CA ALA A 26 0.01 -3.00 0.55
C ALA A 26 -0.80 -4.28 0.28
N GLY A 27 -1.27 -4.94 1.33
CA GLY A 27 -1.98 -6.20 1.18
C GLY A 27 -1.81 -7.11 2.40
N GLY A 28 -2.26 -8.34 2.25
CA GLY A 28 -2.26 -9.36 3.29
C GLY A 28 -3.68 -9.85 3.60
N ARG A 29 -3.88 -10.41 4.81
CA ARG A 29 -5.18 -10.93 5.25
C ARG A 29 -5.90 -9.94 6.18
N ASN A 30 -7.09 -9.49 5.79
CA ASN A 30 -7.88 -8.61 6.64
C ASN A 30 -8.44 -9.41 7.85
N LYS A 31 -8.29 -8.86 9.06
CA LYS A 31 -8.83 -9.43 10.31
C LYS A 31 -9.94 -8.56 10.91
N GLY A 32 -10.68 -7.83 10.07
CA GLY A 32 -11.76 -6.94 10.47
C GLY A 32 -11.35 -5.46 10.58
N SER A 33 -10.23 -5.07 9.97
CA SER A 33 -9.81 -3.68 9.88
C SER A 33 -10.62 -2.94 8.82
N LYS A 34 -10.83 -1.64 9.04
CA LYS A 34 -11.36 -0.71 8.04
C LYS A 34 -10.20 -0.02 7.31
N PHE A 35 -10.36 0.22 6.01
CA PHE A 35 -9.32 0.83 5.17
C PHE A 35 -9.55 2.31 4.84
N ASP A 36 -10.59 2.94 5.41
CA ASP A 36 -10.96 4.34 5.12
C ASP A 36 -9.82 5.33 5.39
N GLN A 37 -9.12 5.15 6.53
CA GLN A 37 -7.98 6.00 6.89
C GLN A 37 -6.77 5.75 5.97
N LEU A 38 -6.53 4.48 5.60
CA LEU A 38 -5.49 4.12 4.64
C LEU A 38 -5.78 4.77 3.29
N ALA A 39 -7.03 4.72 2.83
CA ALA A 39 -7.46 5.31 1.57
C ALA A 39 -7.21 6.82 1.52
N ALA A 40 -7.59 7.55 2.58
CA ALA A 40 -7.34 8.99 2.68
C ALA A 40 -5.84 9.32 2.55
N LEU A 41 -4.97 8.54 3.19
CA LEU A 41 -3.52 8.74 3.13
C LEU A 41 -2.92 8.36 1.78
N VAL A 42 -3.38 7.26 1.19
CA VAL A 42 -3.00 6.84 -0.17
C VAL A 42 -3.29 7.98 -1.15
N LYS A 43 -4.50 8.55 -1.09
CA LYS A 43 -4.89 9.65 -1.97
C LYS A 43 -3.97 10.87 -1.86
N GLN A 44 -3.45 11.16 -0.67
CA GLN A 44 -2.62 12.34 -0.42
C GLN A 44 -1.15 12.13 -0.78
N LYS A 45 -0.58 10.94 -0.55
CA LYS A 45 0.89 10.74 -0.53
C LYS A 45 1.39 9.69 -1.49
N VAL A 46 0.53 8.79 -1.91
CA VAL A 46 0.92 7.66 -2.73
C VAL A 46 0.72 8.03 -4.19
N LYS A 47 1.78 7.86 -4.98
CA LYS A 47 1.70 8.05 -6.43
C LYS A 47 1.09 6.82 -7.11
N ALA A 48 1.39 5.62 -6.61
CA ALA A 48 0.95 4.34 -7.16
C ALA A 48 0.80 3.31 -6.02
N LEU A 49 -0.30 2.56 -6.05
CA LEU A 49 -0.61 1.51 -5.08
C LEU A 49 -0.50 0.14 -5.74
N ILE A 50 0.23 -0.78 -5.12
CA ILE A 50 0.36 -2.15 -5.56
C ILE A 50 -0.25 -3.04 -4.49
N LEU A 51 -1.25 -3.81 -4.88
CA LEU A 51 -2.06 -4.64 -4.00
C LEU A 51 -1.80 -6.12 -4.25
N LEU A 52 -1.74 -6.89 -3.17
CA LEU A 52 -1.60 -8.34 -3.21
C LEU A 52 -2.26 -9.00 -1.99
N GLY A 53 -2.54 -10.31 -2.09
CA GLY A 53 -3.19 -11.08 -1.02
C GLY A 53 -4.71 -10.87 -0.93
N GLU A 54 -5.33 -11.49 0.09
CA GLU A 54 -6.79 -11.60 0.25
C GLU A 54 -7.49 -10.24 0.38
N ALA A 55 -6.88 -9.29 1.12
CA ALA A 55 -7.45 -7.97 1.38
C ALA A 55 -7.37 -7.01 0.18
N ARG A 56 -6.81 -7.43 -0.97
CA ARG A 56 -6.59 -6.55 -2.14
C ARG A 56 -7.89 -5.89 -2.60
N ASN A 57 -8.99 -6.64 -2.63
CA ASN A 57 -10.27 -6.14 -3.12
C ASN A 57 -10.88 -5.10 -2.18
N GLU A 58 -10.76 -5.32 -0.87
CA GLU A 58 -11.27 -4.41 0.16
C GLU A 58 -10.48 -3.09 0.17
N ILE A 59 -9.15 -3.17 0.10
CA ILE A 59 -8.29 -1.99 0.00
C ILE A 59 -8.57 -1.24 -1.30
N ARG A 60 -8.67 -1.96 -2.43
CA ARG A 60 -8.97 -1.37 -3.74
C ARG A 60 -10.28 -0.58 -3.69
N GLN A 61 -11.34 -1.16 -3.12
CA GLN A 61 -12.62 -0.48 -3.01
C GLN A 61 -12.50 0.80 -2.18
N ALA A 62 -11.89 0.71 -1.00
CA ALA A 62 -11.72 1.86 -0.12
C ALA A 62 -10.92 3.01 -0.79
N VAL A 63 -9.86 2.71 -1.53
CA VAL A 63 -9.08 3.74 -2.22
C VAL A 63 -9.80 4.30 -3.45
N MET A 64 -10.64 3.50 -4.12
CA MET A 64 -11.48 3.98 -5.22
C MET A 64 -12.57 4.92 -4.72
N ASP A 65 -13.12 4.69 -3.52
CA ASP A 65 -14.14 5.55 -2.91
C ASP A 65 -13.60 6.97 -2.61
N VAL A 66 -12.28 7.16 -2.58
CA VAL A 66 -11.60 8.46 -2.47
C VAL A 66 -10.96 8.92 -3.79
N ASP A 67 -11.45 8.39 -4.92
CA ASP A 67 -11.02 8.72 -6.28
C ASP A 67 -9.52 8.44 -6.55
N PHE A 68 -8.93 7.45 -5.89
CA PHE A 68 -7.58 6.99 -6.23
C PHE A 68 -7.63 5.90 -7.30
N GLN A 69 -6.93 6.09 -8.42
CA GLN A 69 -7.05 5.21 -9.59
C GLN A 69 -5.75 4.50 -9.98
N ASN A 70 -4.59 4.95 -9.51
CA ASN A 70 -3.31 4.39 -9.91
C ASN A 70 -2.97 3.12 -9.11
N ILE A 71 -3.75 2.08 -9.34
CA ILE A 71 -3.75 0.83 -8.58
C ILE A 71 -3.32 -0.31 -9.49
N TYR A 72 -2.43 -1.17 -8.98
CA TYR A 72 -1.95 -2.37 -9.63
C TYR A 72 -2.20 -3.57 -8.72
N GLU A 73 -2.67 -4.68 -9.27
CA GLU A 73 -2.85 -5.92 -8.53
C GLU A 73 -1.84 -6.97 -8.99
N VAL A 74 -1.26 -7.68 -8.05
CA VAL A 74 -0.29 -8.75 -8.30
C VAL A 74 -0.53 -9.92 -7.34
N ASP A 75 -0.04 -11.10 -7.70
CA ASP A 75 -0.28 -12.31 -6.91
C ASP A 75 0.87 -12.65 -5.95
N THR A 76 2.07 -12.09 -6.15
CA THR A 76 3.25 -12.38 -5.33
C THR A 76 3.99 -11.11 -4.91
N LEU A 77 4.71 -11.19 -3.78
CA LEU A 77 5.59 -10.09 -3.33
C LEU A 77 6.70 -9.80 -4.35
N GLU A 78 7.23 -10.83 -5.01
CA GLU A 78 8.23 -10.65 -6.07
C GLU A 78 7.65 -9.84 -7.24
N ALA A 79 6.44 -10.17 -7.70
CA ALA A 79 5.74 -9.40 -8.72
C ALA A 79 5.48 -7.96 -8.25
N ALA A 80 5.13 -7.77 -6.97
CA ALA A 80 4.92 -6.44 -6.38
C ALA A 80 6.19 -5.59 -6.40
N VAL A 81 7.32 -6.15 -6.00
CA VAL A 81 8.62 -5.46 -6.02
C VAL A 81 9.03 -5.16 -7.45
N ASN A 82 8.86 -6.10 -8.38
CA ASN A 82 9.17 -5.89 -9.79
C ASN A 82 8.30 -4.78 -10.41
N GLN A 83 7.00 -4.77 -10.13
CA GLN A 83 6.09 -3.72 -10.56
C GLN A 83 6.48 -2.37 -9.96
N ALA A 84 6.82 -2.31 -8.67
CA ALA A 84 7.28 -1.09 -8.02
C ALA A 84 8.55 -0.55 -8.67
N ARG A 85 9.50 -1.42 -9.00
CA ARG A 85 10.73 -1.04 -9.71
C ARG A 85 10.48 -0.47 -11.10
N GLN A 86 9.51 -1.01 -11.83
CA GLN A 86 9.14 -0.49 -13.17
C GLN A 86 8.45 0.89 -13.08
N LEU A 87 7.68 1.12 -12.03
CA LEU A 87 6.98 2.39 -11.80
C LEU A 87 7.87 3.47 -11.18
N ALA A 88 8.90 3.07 -10.43
CA ALA A 88 9.80 3.97 -9.74
C ALA A 88 10.64 4.81 -10.71
N ARG A 89 10.80 6.09 -10.37
CA ARG A 89 11.71 7.04 -10.98
C ARG A 89 12.72 7.50 -9.93
N SER A 90 13.80 8.13 -10.38
CA SER A 90 14.80 8.69 -9.47
C SER A 90 14.14 9.66 -8.48
N GLY A 91 14.37 9.44 -7.19
CA GLY A 91 13.79 10.23 -6.09
C GLY A 91 12.52 9.66 -5.47
N ASP A 92 11.88 8.65 -6.07
CA ASP A 92 10.71 8.01 -5.47
C ASP A 92 11.08 7.05 -4.32
N VAL A 93 10.15 6.85 -3.41
CA VAL A 93 10.27 5.90 -2.31
C VAL A 93 9.38 4.70 -2.58
N VAL A 94 9.93 3.48 -2.52
CA VAL A 94 9.14 2.24 -2.51
C VAL A 94 8.96 1.80 -1.08
N LEU A 95 7.71 1.79 -0.62
CA LEU A 95 7.34 1.40 0.75
C LEU A 95 6.59 0.07 0.73
N LEU A 96 7.13 -0.93 1.41
CA LEU A 96 6.42 -2.16 1.73
C LEU A 96 5.85 -2.03 3.14
N SER A 97 4.53 -1.84 3.24
CA SER A 97 3.81 -1.73 4.51
C SER A 97 2.49 -2.49 4.41
N PRO A 98 2.46 -3.77 4.79
CA PRO A 98 1.25 -4.57 4.74
C PRO A 98 0.30 -4.04 5.80
N ALA A 99 -0.72 -3.27 5.41
CA ALA A 99 -1.78 -2.79 6.32
C ALA A 99 -2.59 -3.94 6.98
N CYS A 100 -2.17 -5.20 6.83
CA CYS A 100 -2.79 -6.41 7.32
C CYS A 100 -1.71 -7.38 7.84
N ALA A 101 -2.05 -8.12 8.90
CA ALA A 101 -1.10 -9.00 9.57
C ALA A 101 -0.71 -10.20 8.67
N SER A 102 0.60 -10.32 8.44
CA SER A 102 1.33 -11.42 7.81
C SER A 102 0.93 -11.82 6.39
N TRP A 103 1.94 -12.05 5.55
CA TRP A 103 1.84 -12.64 4.21
C TRP A 103 1.77 -14.17 4.24
N ASP A 104 1.54 -14.73 5.43
CA ASP A 104 1.61 -16.15 5.77
C ASP A 104 0.23 -16.81 5.61
#